data_AF-A0A7Y2D612-F1
#
_entry.id   AF-A0A7Y2D612-F1
#
_cell.length_a   1.000
_cell.length_b   1.000
_cell.length_c   1.000
_cell.angle_alpha   90.00
_cell.angle_beta   90.00
_cell.angle_gamma   90.00
#
_symmetry.space_group_name_H-M   'P 1'
#
loop_
_entity.id
_entity.type
_entity.pdbx_description
1 polymer ?
#
loop_
_entity_poly.entity_id
_entity_poly.type
_entity_poly.pdbx_seq_one_letter_code
_entity_poly.pdbx_strand_id
1 'polypeptide(L)'
;IGWHGSGNWQLNGSSNLTLEAVQIQLAGTSGSVEFNDGTANGDIDYIYLKNDVGGFSGGGGISASSSLTTSGIDLEKYCATFFTQNGKFTGNRTVDCAGPFTRNCLPKGKIIVKKHATPPSPFQFDFMTTNLTPTNFNLIDNDIAMDPMVMFEVTDFSTIKTIDEINPGSYTLSSIVCNVVGSGGTPTPVRMGNAVNINLQPGDEVTCTFNNDFLTAATVTVSGRVLDMKGRGLPRAFVTVMDASGNVRSAVTNHFGYYRVLEVEAGGGHVVSARHKIYRFPSRLINANDDVTGIDFYPSN
;
A
#
# COMPACT_ATOMS: atom_id res chain seq x y z
N ILE A 1 -27.34 5.06 22.73
CA ILE A 1 -27.81 5.06 24.15
C ILE A 1 -28.93 6.08 24.29
N GLY A 2 -30.11 5.69 24.78
CA GLY A 2 -31.29 6.56 24.90
C GLY A 2 -31.73 6.73 26.36
N TRP A 3 -31.94 7.97 26.83
CA TRP A 3 -32.52 8.25 28.16
C TRP A 3 -33.53 9.41 28.08
N HIS A 4 -34.62 9.33 28.84
CA HIS A 4 -35.59 10.38 29.05
C HIS A 4 -35.49 10.97 30.47
N GLY A 5 -35.52 12.30 30.62
CA GLY A 5 -35.53 13.00 31.92
C GLY A 5 -34.27 13.83 32.22
N SER A 6 -33.81 13.84 33.47
CA SER A 6 -32.67 14.65 33.95
C SER A 6 -31.37 13.86 34.17
N GLY A 7 -31.29 12.63 33.63
CA GLY A 7 -30.15 11.74 33.81
C GLY A 7 -28.93 12.15 32.99
N ASN A 8 -27.74 11.93 33.55
CA ASN A 8 -26.47 12.17 32.88
C ASN A 8 -25.83 10.86 32.45
N TRP A 9 -25.26 10.81 31.25
CA TRP A 9 -24.27 9.79 30.92
C TRP A 9 -22.90 10.27 31.36
N GLN A 10 -22.19 9.46 32.14
CA GLN A 10 -20.91 9.85 32.73
C GLN A 10 -19.89 8.72 32.61
N LEU A 11 -18.66 9.07 32.22
CA LEU A 11 -17.48 8.23 32.43
C LEU A 11 -16.79 8.68 33.72
N ASN A 12 -16.76 7.80 34.72
CA ASN A 12 -16.19 8.03 36.06
C ASN A 12 -15.31 6.85 36.51
N GLY A 13 -14.34 7.13 37.39
CA GLY A 13 -13.33 6.17 37.86
C GLY A 13 -12.35 5.82 36.75
N SER A 14 -11.10 5.46 37.09
CA SER A 14 -9.99 5.15 36.17
C SER A 14 -10.27 4.00 35.18
N SER A 15 -11.21 4.22 34.27
CA SER A 15 -11.79 3.29 33.32
C SER A 15 -11.26 3.60 31.94
N ASN A 16 -11.16 2.59 31.08
CA ASN A 16 -10.78 2.75 29.69
C ASN A 16 -12.01 2.54 28.81
N LEU A 17 -12.36 3.57 28.03
CA LEU A 17 -13.46 3.55 27.08
C LEU A 17 -12.93 3.76 25.66
N THR A 18 -13.21 2.81 24.78
CA THR A 18 -12.94 2.91 23.34
C THR A 18 -14.27 3.08 22.62
N LEU A 19 -14.36 4.12 21.80
CA LEU A 19 -15.54 4.50 21.05
C LEU A 19 -15.28 4.24 19.56
N GLU A 20 -16.22 3.62 18.86
CA GLU A 20 -16.02 3.22 17.45
C GLU A 20 -17.06 3.84 16.51
N ALA A 21 -18.32 3.86 16.93
CA ALA A 21 -19.41 4.59 16.29
C ALA A 21 -20.55 4.74 17.30
N VAL A 22 -20.47 5.78 18.14
CA VAL A 22 -21.42 5.96 19.24
C VAL A 22 -22.41 7.09 18.96
N GLN A 23 -23.69 6.77 19.13
CA GLN A 23 -24.75 7.77 19.25
C GLN A 23 -25.33 7.81 20.65
N ILE A 24 -25.40 9.02 21.19
CA ILE A 24 -25.99 9.30 22.49
C ILE A 24 -27.18 10.21 22.28
N GLN A 25 -28.36 9.77 22.71
CA GLN A 25 -29.59 10.54 22.64
C GLN A 25 -30.18 10.70 24.03
N LEU A 26 -30.26 11.94 24.52
CA LEU A 26 -30.90 12.27 25.80
C LEU A 26 -32.07 13.20 25.51
N ALA A 27 -33.29 12.65 25.60
CA ALA A 27 -34.53 13.40 25.46
C ALA A 27 -34.93 13.97 26.83
N GLY A 28 -34.28 15.07 27.23
CA GLY A 28 -34.33 15.55 28.61
C GLY A 28 -34.40 17.07 28.77
N THR A 29 -34.81 17.51 29.95
CA THR A 29 -34.82 18.94 30.33
C THR A 29 -33.46 19.42 30.84
N SER A 30 -32.56 18.52 31.26
CA SER A 30 -31.27 18.90 31.86
C SER A 30 -30.15 17.84 31.77
N GLY A 31 -30.35 16.73 31.03
CA GLY A 31 -29.35 15.65 30.98
C GLY A 31 -28.08 16.02 30.23
N SER A 32 -26.92 15.60 30.77
CA SER A 32 -25.59 15.88 30.24
C SER A 32 -24.84 14.62 29.78
N VAL A 33 -23.83 14.81 28.93
CA VAL A 33 -22.83 13.80 28.56
C VAL A 33 -21.48 14.29 29.05
N GLU A 34 -20.92 13.59 30.05
CA GLU A 34 -19.76 14.08 30.80
C GLU A 34 -18.64 13.03 30.84
N PHE A 35 -17.46 13.41 30.37
CA PHE A 35 -16.25 12.60 30.49
C PHE A 35 -15.39 13.14 31.63
N ASN A 36 -15.56 12.61 32.84
CA ASN A 36 -15.03 13.24 34.06
C ASN A 36 -13.58 12.83 34.40
N ASP A 37 -13.24 11.56 34.24
CA ASP A 37 -11.89 11.02 34.46
C ASP A 37 -11.68 9.70 33.68
N GLY A 38 -10.52 9.06 33.87
CA GLY A 38 -10.14 7.84 33.15
C GLY A 38 -9.54 8.12 31.77
N THR A 39 -9.66 7.15 30.87
CA THR A 39 -9.18 7.23 29.48
C THR A 39 -10.34 7.03 28.52
N ALA A 40 -10.53 7.97 27.59
CA ALA A 40 -11.53 7.82 26.52
C ALA A 40 -10.94 8.25 25.18
N ASN A 41 -11.04 7.39 24.17
CA ASN A 41 -10.56 7.65 22.81
C ASN A 41 -11.49 7.02 21.78
N GLY A 42 -11.48 7.59 20.57
CA GLY A 42 -12.20 7.06 19.43
C GLY A 42 -13.32 7.97 18.96
N ASP A 43 -14.35 7.39 18.36
CA ASP A 43 -15.31 8.11 17.51
C ASP A 43 -16.74 8.16 18.08
N ILE A 44 -17.32 9.36 18.03
CA ILE A 44 -18.69 9.68 18.38
C ILE A 44 -19.32 10.40 17.18
N ASP A 45 -20.19 9.71 16.47
CA ASP A 45 -20.90 10.30 15.34
C ASP A 45 -21.83 11.43 15.80
N TYR A 46 -22.57 11.21 16.88
CA TYR A 46 -23.61 12.14 17.28
C TYR A 46 -23.99 12.10 18.75
N ILE A 47 -24.02 13.29 19.37
CA ILE A 47 -24.65 13.50 20.68
C ILE A 47 -25.87 14.41 20.52
N TYR A 48 -27.05 13.93 20.86
CA TYR A 48 -28.31 14.65 20.71
C TYR A 48 -29.01 14.88 22.06
N LEU A 49 -28.95 16.12 22.55
CA LEU A 49 -29.53 16.59 23.82
C LEU A 49 -30.72 17.52 23.58
N LYS A 50 -31.72 17.05 22.85
CA LYS A 50 -32.94 17.82 22.57
C LYS A 50 -34.18 16.96 22.81
N ASN A 51 -35.18 17.59 23.41
CA ASN A 51 -36.50 17.03 23.57
C ASN A 51 -37.30 17.30 22.29
N ASP A 52 -37.56 16.26 21.50
CA ASP A 52 -38.30 16.39 20.24
C ASP A 52 -39.81 16.57 20.43
N VAL A 53 -40.35 16.12 21.57
CA VAL A 53 -41.78 16.30 21.90
C VAL A 53 -42.07 17.76 22.23
N GLY A 54 -41.21 18.38 23.04
CA GLY A 54 -41.32 19.78 23.43
C GLY A 54 -40.63 20.76 22.48
N GLY A 55 -39.80 20.26 21.55
CA GLY A 55 -39.05 21.07 20.60
C GLY A 55 -37.93 21.93 21.19
N PHE A 56 -37.45 21.62 22.40
CA PHE A 56 -36.44 22.41 23.11
C PHE A 56 -35.21 21.58 23.50
N SER A 57 -34.04 22.20 23.50
CA SER A 57 -32.84 21.63 24.09
C SER A 57 -32.85 21.87 25.60
N GLY A 58 -32.62 20.81 26.39
CA GLY A 58 -32.54 20.93 27.85
C GLY A 58 -31.32 21.75 28.29
N GLY A 59 -31.28 22.15 29.56
CA GLY A 59 -30.15 22.88 30.15
C GLY A 59 -28.87 22.05 30.36
N GLY A 60 -28.88 20.77 29.98
CA GLY A 60 -27.70 19.90 30.05
C GLY A 60 -26.69 20.19 28.94
N GLY A 61 -25.50 19.61 29.08
CA GLY A 61 -24.38 19.90 28.19
C GLY A 61 -23.50 18.71 27.88
N ILE A 62 -22.54 18.95 27.00
CA ILE A 62 -21.47 18.02 26.66
C ILE A 62 -20.18 18.57 27.23
N SER A 63 -19.50 17.79 28.07
CA SER A 63 -18.28 18.23 28.73
C SER A 63 -17.25 17.11 28.81
N ALA A 64 -15.99 17.52 28.82
CA ALA A 64 -14.87 16.68 29.21
C ALA A 64 -14.10 17.43 30.30
N SER A 65 -13.64 16.71 31.32
CA SER A 65 -12.84 17.27 32.39
C SER A 65 -11.38 17.38 31.99
N SER A 66 -10.62 18.23 32.68
CA SER A 66 -9.15 18.26 32.56
C SER A 66 -8.50 16.96 33.05
N SER A 67 -9.15 16.25 33.98
CA SER A 67 -8.70 14.96 34.49
C SER A 67 -8.87 13.79 33.53
N LEU A 68 -9.54 13.99 32.39
CA LEU A 68 -9.68 12.97 31.34
C LEU A 68 -8.37 12.82 30.55
N THR A 69 -7.88 11.59 30.48
CA THR A 69 -6.78 11.20 29.59
C THR A 69 -7.34 10.86 28.22
N THR A 70 -6.85 11.52 27.17
CA THR A 70 -7.31 11.26 25.81
C THR A 70 -6.26 11.73 24.80
N SER A 71 -6.12 10.99 23.71
CA SER A 71 -5.46 11.44 22.48
C SER A 71 -6.40 12.24 21.57
N GLY A 72 -7.69 12.24 21.89
CA GLY A 72 -8.76 12.89 21.13
C GLY A 72 -10.02 12.02 21.11
N ILE A 73 -11.16 12.64 21.40
CA ILE A 73 -12.48 12.08 21.12
C ILE A 73 -12.96 12.74 19.82
N ASP A 74 -12.99 11.99 18.73
CA ASP A 74 -13.54 12.46 17.47
C ASP A 74 -15.06 12.59 17.64
N LEU A 75 -15.57 13.81 17.59
CA LEU A 75 -17.01 14.10 17.70
C LEU A 75 -17.43 14.78 16.43
N GLU A 76 -18.24 14.12 15.60
CA GLU A 76 -18.62 14.67 14.30
C GLU A 76 -19.70 15.75 14.44
N LYS A 77 -20.79 15.42 15.15
CA LYS A 77 -21.96 16.29 15.33
C LYS A 77 -22.46 16.31 16.75
N TYR A 78 -23.15 17.40 17.11
CA TYR A 78 -23.91 17.44 18.34
C TYR A 78 -25.11 18.38 18.29
N CYS A 79 -26.10 18.13 19.15
CA CYS A 79 -27.12 19.09 19.55
C CYS A 79 -27.08 19.21 21.06
N ALA A 80 -26.69 20.37 21.59
CA ALA A 80 -26.70 20.64 23.02
C ALA A 80 -26.77 22.15 23.27
N THR A 81 -27.32 22.53 24.43
CA THR A 81 -27.33 23.94 24.87
C THR A 81 -25.93 24.38 25.29
N PHE A 82 -25.18 23.49 25.94
CA PHE A 82 -23.81 23.75 26.38
C PHE A 82 -22.83 22.73 25.81
N PHE A 83 -21.67 23.20 25.38
CA PHE A 83 -20.57 22.37 24.92
C PHE A 83 -19.25 22.94 25.44
N THR A 84 -18.50 22.17 26.23
CA THR A 84 -17.19 22.60 26.74
C THR A 84 -16.12 22.47 25.65
N GLN A 85 -15.59 23.59 25.17
CA GLN A 85 -14.45 23.60 24.26
C GLN A 85 -13.14 23.58 25.06
N ASN A 86 -12.57 22.41 25.25
CA ASN A 86 -11.31 22.21 26.01
C ASN A 86 -10.25 21.40 25.24
N GLY A 87 -10.40 21.26 23.92
CA GLY A 87 -9.48 20.53 23.05
C GLY A 87 -9.49 19.00 23.21
N LYS A 88 -10.31 18.44 24.12
CA LYS A 88 -10.44 16.99 24.32
C LYS A 88 -11.28 16.33 23.22
N PHE A 89 -12.27 17.06 22.69
CA PHE A 89 -12.99 16.68 21.50
C PHE A 89 -12.26 17.19 20.26
N THR A 90 -11.88 16.32 19.32
CA THR A 90 -10.99 16.62 18.19
C THR A 90 -11.71 16.67 16.82
N GLY A 91 -12.91 16.10 16.70
CA GLY A 91 -13.68 16.02 15.44
C GLY A 91 -14.28 17.30 14.88
N ASN A 92 -15.14 17.19 13.87
CA ASN A 92 -15.77 18.37 13.23
C ASN A 92 -16.65 19.18 14.20
N ARG A 93 -17.27 18.54 15.19
CA ARG A 93 -18.13 19.15 16.22
C ARG A 93 -19.19 20.07 15.60
N THR A 94 -19.88 19.63 14.56
CA THR A 94 -20.89 20.43 13.88
C THR A 94 -22.18 20.47 14.69
N VAL A 95 -22.71 21.67 14.97
CA VAL A 95 -24.02 21.81 15.61
C VAL A 95 -25.11 21.39 14.63
N ASP A 96 -25.87 20.36 14.97
CA ASP A 96 -26.99 19.84 14.17
C ASP A 96 -28.14 19.49 15.12
N CYS A 97 -29.23 20.24 15.07
CA CYS A 97 -30.41 20.06 15.93
C CYS A 97 -31.70 19.76 15.13
N ALA A 98 -31.56 19.27 13.89
CA ALA A 98 -32.67 19.10 12.95
C ALA A 98 -33.64 17.96 13.30
N GLY A 99 -33.34 17.13 14.30
CA GLY A 99 -34.21 16.06 14.78
C GLY A 99 -33.41 14.85 15.27
N PRO A 100 -34.07 13.84 15.88
CA PRO A 100 -33.37 12.66 16.35
C PRO A 100 -32.91 11.88 15.11
N PHE A 101 -31.60 11.78 14.97
CA PHE A 101 -30.99 11.18 13.79
C PHE A 101 -31.25 9.67 13.81
N THR A 102 -31.92 9.17 12.78
CA THR A 102 -32.09 7.73 12.53
C THR A 102 -31.03 7.17 11.58
N ARG A 103 -29.94 7.90 11.28
CA ARG A 103 -28.86 7.28 10.50
C ARG A 103 -28.15 6.24 11.36
N ASN A 104 -27.87 5.12 10.71
CA ASN A 104 -26.96 4.11 11.20
C ASN A 104 -25.62 4.77 11.57
N CYS A 105 -25.26 4.71 12.84
CA CYS A 105 -23.89 4.90 13.33
C CYS A 105 -23.08 3.71 12.85
N LEU A 106 -22.54 3.86 11.64
CA LEU A 106 -21.78 2.84 10.97
C LEU A 106 -20.30 3.09 11.28
N PRO A 107 -19.60 2.15 11.94
CA PRO A 107 -18.18 2.32 12.20
C PRO A 107 -17.41 2.55 10.90
N LYS A 108 -16.41 3.43 10.96
CA LYS A 108 -15.53 3.72 9.83
C LYS A 108 -14.83 2.43 9.38
N GLY A 109 -14.80 2.20 8.07
CA GLY A 109 -14.02 1.13 7.47
C GLY A 109 -12.59 1.57 7.25
N LYS A 110 -11.69 0.61 7.05
CA LYS A 110 -10.28 0.86 6.76
C LYS A 110 -9.83 0.07 5.54
N ILE A 111 -9.05 0.71 4.69
CA ILE A 111 -8.32 0.05 3.62
C ILE A 111 -6.83 0.33 3.82
N ILE A 112 -6.03 -0.72 3.94
CA ILE A 112 -4.58 -0.65 4.04
C ILE A 112 -4.00 -1.22 2.76
N VAL A 113 -3.23 -0.40 2.03
CA VAL A 113 -2.51 -0.84 0.84
C VAL A 113 -1.04 -0.99 1.21
N LYS A 114 -0.50 -2.18 1.02
CA LYS A 114 0.92 -2.50 1.21
C LYS A 114 1.56 -2.79 -0.14
N LYS A 115 2.83 -2.40 -0.28
CA LYS A 115 3.65 -2.74 -1.44
C LYS A 115 4.79 -3.64 -1.02
N HIS A 116 4.94 -4.77 -1.71
CA HIS A 116 6.06 -5.70 -1.56
C HIS A 116 6.76 -5.89 -2.91
N ALA A 117 8.08 -5.68 -2.97
CA ALA A 117 8.90 -5.81 -4.16
C ALA A 117 10.02 -6.83 -3.91
N THR A 118 10.18 -7.78 -4.84
CA THR A 118 11.24 -8.77 -4.79
C THR A 118 12.17 -8.65 -6.01
N PRO A 119 13.47 -8.33 -5.83
CA PRO A 119 14.08 -7.83 -4.59
C PRO A 119 13.56 -6.43 -4.20
N PRO A 120 13.76 -5.99 -2.95
CA PRO A 120 13.49 -4.61 -2.54
C PRO A 120 14.38 -3.63 -3.31
N SER A 121 13.88 -2.43 -3.63
CA SER A 121 14.60 -1.42 -4.40
C SER A 121 14.04 0.00 -4.19
N PRO A 122 14.78 1.07 -4.55
CA PRO A 122 14.27 2.43 -4.50
C PRO A 122 13.25 2.75 -5.63
N PHE A 123 12.75 1.74 -6.36
CA PHE A 123 11.76 1.94 -7.41
C PHE A 123 10.43 2.41 -6.82
N GLN A 124 9.85 3.44 -7.42
CA GLN A 124 8.57 4.02 -7.00
C GLN A 124 7.42 3.33 -7.73
N PHE A 125 6.45 2.84 -6.97
CA PHE A 125 5.21 2.26 -7.47
C PHE A 125 4.08 3.26 -7.28
N ASP A 126 3.48 3.69 -8.40
CA ASP A 126 2.40 4.67 -8.40
C ASP A 126 1.04 3.97 -8.36
N PHE A 127 0.11 4.54 -7.61
CA PHE A 127 -1.25 4.03 -7.45
C PHE A 127 -2.27 5.11 -7.80
N MET A 128 -3.33 4.70 -8.48
CA MET A 128 -4.54 5.49 -8.68
C MET A 128 -5.69 4.87 -7.89
N THR A 129 -6.55 5.70 -7.31
CA THR A 129 -7.71 5.24 -6.57
C THR A 129 -8.99 5.85 -7.11
N THR A 130 -10.10 5.12 -6.95
CA THR A 130 -11.46 5.60 -7.25
C THR A 130 -12.29 5.54 -5.98
N ASN A 131 -13.06 6.61 -5.72
CA ASN A 131 -13.89 6.78 -4.51
C ASN A 131 -13.13 6.76 -3.18
N LEU A 132 -11.83 7.07 -3.22
CA LEU A 132 -10.94 7.25 -2.07
C LEU A 132 -10.20 8.58 -2.19
N THR A 133 -9.73 9.10 -1.06
CA THR A 133 -8.93 10.33 -0.99
C THR A 133 -7.64 10.04 -0.21
N PRO A 134 -6.45 10.35 -0.75
CA PRO A 134 -6.20 10.95 -2.06
C PRO A 134 -6.51 10.00 -3.23
N THR A 135 -6.76 10.57 -4.42
CA THR A 135 -7.04 9.82 -5.66
C THR A 135 -5.80 9.19 -6.28
N ASN A 136 -4.61 9.51 -5.76
CA ASN A 136 -3.34 8.91 -6.13
C ASN A 136 -2.36 8.96 -4.95
N PHE A 137 -1.39 8.05 -4.99
CA PHE A 137 -0.26 8.00 -4.05
C PHE A 137 0.86 7.14 -4.65
N ASN A 138 2.00 7.08 -3.98
CA ASN A 138 3.07 6.16 -4.34
C ASN A 138 3.66 5.48 -3.11
N LEU A 139 4.29 4.32 -3.32
CA LEU A 139 5.03 3.57 -2.30
C LEU A 139 6.37 3.12 -2.88
N ILE A 140 7.42 3.10 -2.05
CA ILE A 140 8.77 2.65 -2.41
C ILE A 140 9.16 1.55 -1.44
N ASP A 141 9.28 0.32 -1.94
CA ASP A 141 9.70 -0.82 -1.12
C ASP A 141 11.19 -1.10 -1.28
N ASN A 142 12.00 -0.49 -0.43
CA ASN A 142 13.46 -0.56 -0.44
C ASN A 142 14.04 -1.34 0.75
N ASP A 143 13.20 -2.06 1.50
CA ASP A 143 13.59 -2.77 2.72
C ASP A 143 13.12 -4.24 2.67
N ILE A 144 13.93 -5.18 3.13
CA ILE A 144 13.60 -6.61 3.09
C ILE A 144 12.67 -7.07 4.21
N ALA A 145 12.58 -6.30 5.29
CA ALA A 145 11.84 -6.65 6.50
C ALA A 145 10.52 -5.87 6.64
N MET A 146 10.39 -4.71 5.99
CA MET A 146 9.24 -3.83 6.15
C MET A 146 8.67 -3.31 4.84
N ASP A 147 7.48 -3.82 4.49
CA ASP A 147 6.69 -3.31 3.38
C ASP A 147 6.11 -1.92 3.71
N PRO A 148 6.29 -0.90 2.86
CA PRO A 148 5.63 0.39 3.00
C PRO A 148 4.11 0.26 2.79
N MET A 149 3.35 1.15 3.43
CA MET A 149 1.89 1.13 3.35
C MET A 149 1.24 2.51 3.45
N VAL A 150 0.01 2.61 2.93
CA VAL A 150 -0.91 3.72 3.15
C VAL A 150 -2.24 3.20 3.69
N MET A 151 -2.90 3.98 4.55
CA MET A 151 -4.22 3.68 5.10
C MET A 151 -5.23 4.70 4.61
N PHE A 152 -6.42 4.23 4.24
CA PHE A 152 -7.59 5.04 3.95
C PHE A 152 -8.69 4.75 4.98
N GLU A 153 -9.32 5.81 5.48
CA GLU A 153 -10.58 5.71 6.22
C GLU A 153 -11.76 5.76 5.24
N VAL A 154 -12.76 4.91 5.45
CA VAL A 154 -13.92 4.76 4.58
C VAL A 154 -15.19 5.05 5.37
N THR A 155 -15.92 6.08 4.96
CA THR A 155 -17.23 6.46 5.52
C THR A 155 -18.38 6.23 4.52
N ASP A 156 -18.06 6.14 3.22
CA ASP A 156 -19.02 5.80 2.17
C ASP A 156 -18.90 4.33 1.76
N PHE A 157 -19.87 3.53 2.20
CA PHE A 157 -20.00 2.10 1.89
C PHE A 157 -20.97 1.83 0.72
N SER A 158 -21.48 2.88 0.05
CA SER A 158 -22.43 2.72 -1.06
C SER A 158 -21.75 2.52 -2.41
N THR A 159 -20.45 2.81 -2.49
CA THR A 159 -19.66 2.73 -3.73
C THR A 159 -18.48 1.78 -3.59
N ILE A 160 -18.16 1.07 -4.68
CA ILE A 160 -16.95 0.24 -4.76
C ILE A 160 -15.72 1.14 -4.75
N LYS A 161 -14.72 0.73 -3.99
CA LYS A 161 -13.40 1.38 -3.92
C LYS A 161 -12.44 0.63 -4.84
N THR A 162 -11.73 1.33 -5.68
CA THR A 162 -10.75 0.71 -6.59
C THR A 162 -9.38 1.24 -6.27
N ILE A 163 -8.39 0.34 -6.21
CA ILE A 163 -6.97 0.66 -6.10
C ILE A 163 -6.29 0.00 -7.27
N ASP A 164 -5.66 0.79 -8.13
CA ASP A 164 -4.99 0.36 -9.35
C ASP A 164 -3.51 0.72 -9.28
N GLU A 165 -2.63 -0.27 -9.45
CA GLU A 165 -1.19 -0.04 -9.55
C GLU A 165 -0.83 0.33 -10.99
N ILE A 166 -0.34 1.56 -11.16
CA ILE A 166 -0.01 2.12 -12.46
C ILE A 166 1.43 1.79 -12.82
N ASN A 167 1.61 1.29 -14.03
CA ASN A 167 2.92 1.13 -14.71
C ASN A 167 3.97 0.39 -13.86
N PRO A 168 3.88 -0.95 -13.76
CA PRO A 168 4.96 -1.71 -13.18
C PRO A 168 6.12 -1.70 -14.20
N GLY A 169 7.11 -0.84 -13.98
CA GLY A 169 8.21 -0.55 -14.92
C GLY A 169 9.16 -1.75 -15.08
N SER A 170 10.30 -1.75 -14.38
CA SER A 170 11.22 -2.90 -14.35
C SER A 170 10.72 -4.07 -13.47
N TYR A 171 9.52 -3.93 -12.92
CA TYR A 171 8.85 -4.92 -12.09
C TYR A 171 7.59 -5.40 -12.80
N THR A 172 7.11 -6.58 -12.44
CA THR A 172 5.81 -7.09 -12.88
C THR A 172 4.96 -7.40 -11.66
N LEU A 173 3.70 -6.96 -11.66
CA LEU A 173 2.76 -7.29 -10.59
C LEU A 173 2.43 -8.78 -10.67
N SER A 174 2.93 -9.56 -9.71
CA SER A 174 2.76 -11.01 -9.70
C SER A 174 1.48 -11.41 -8.97
N SER A 175 1.11 -10.70 -7.91
CA SER A 175 -0.15 -10.96 -7.19
C SER A 175 -0.65 -9.77 -6.38
N ILE A 176 -1.95 -9.77 -6.09
CA ILE A 176 -2.57 -8.94 -5.06
C ILE A 176 -3.20 -9.89 -4.05
N VAL A 177 -2.78 -9.81 -2.79
CA VAL A 177 -3.30 -10.65 -1.71
C VAL A 177 -4.00 -9.76 -0.71
N CYS A 178 -5.30 -9.97 -0.50
CA CYS A 178 -6.09 -9.19 0.45
C CYS A 178 -6.61 -10.03 1.60
N ASN A 179 -6.55 -9.47 2.81
CA ASN A 179 -7.16 -10.01 4.02
C ASN A 179 -8.22 -9.04 4.54
N VAL A 180 -9.33 -9.57 5.04
CA VAL A 180 -10.44 -8.79 5.61
C VAL A 180 -10.62 -9.18 7.06
N VAL A 181 -10.74 -8.19 7.95
CA VAL A 181 -11.13 -8.35 9.35
C VAL A 181 -12.40 -7.52 9.57
N GLY A 182 -13.50 -8.12 10.04
CA GLY A 182 -14.78 -7.41 10.14
C GLY A 182 -15.99 -8.29 10.54
N SER A 183 -17.17 -7.67 10.63
CA SER A 183 -18.34 -8.20 11.38
C SER A 183 -19.40 -8.98 10.58
N GLY A 184 -19.11 -9.42 9.35
CA GLY A 184 -19.79 -10.62 8.82
C GLY A 184 -20.62 -10.51 7.54
N GLY A 185 -20.29 -9.61 6.62
CA GLY A 185 -20.53 -9.87 5.18
C GLY A 185 -19.31 -10.52 4.57
N THR A 186 -19.42 -11.07 3.36
CA THR A 186 -18.25 -11.37 2.51
C THR A 186 -17.98 -10.16 1.61
N PRO A 187 -17.29 -9.10 2.07
CA PRO A 187 -16.60 -8.20 1.16
C PRO A 187 -15.53 -9.05 0.48
N THR A 188 -15.59 -9.18 -0.84
CA THR A 188 -14.55 -9.89 -1.58
C THR A 188 -13.78 -8.85 -2.35
N PRO A 189 -12.53 -8.53 -1.94
CA PRO A 189 -11.59 -7.87 -2.83
C PRO A 189 -11.52 -8.69 -4.12
N VAL A 190 -11.97 -8.11 -5.22
CA VAL A 190 -11.94 -8.76 -6.54
C VAL A 190 -10.79 -8.16 -7.33
N ARG A 191 -9.78 -8.98 -7.62
CA ARG A 191 -8.67 -8.58 -8.48
C ARG A 191 -9.13 -8.40 -9.92
N MET A 192 -8.73 -7.29 -10.54
CA MET A 192 -9.03 -6.90 -11.92
C MET A 192 -7.77 -6.41 -12.61
N GLY A 193 -6.96 -7.33 -13.13
CA GLY A 193 -5.66 -7.00 -13.73
C GLY A 193 -4.70 -6.45 -12.68
N ASN A 194 -4.31 -5.18 -12.84
CA ASN A 194 -3.45 -4.46 -11.90
C ASN A 194 -4.21 -3.75 -10.78
N ALA A 195 -5.54 -3.86 -10.79
CA ALA A 195 -6.40 -3.27 -9.79
C ALA A 195 -7.03 -4.29 -8.85
N VAL A 196 -7.53 -3.80 -7.72
CA VAL A 196 -8.46 -4.52 -6.86
C VAL A 196 -9.67 -3.64 -6.58
N ASN A 197 -10.86 -4.23 -6.75
CA ASN A 197 -12.12 -3.64 -6.34
C ASN A 197 -12.49 -4.14 -4.96
N ILE A 198 -12.81 -3.23 -4.05
CA ILE A 198 -13.14 -3.52 -2.66
C ILE A 198 -14.53 -2.95 -2.38
N ASN A 199 -15.44 -3.84 -2.04
CA ASN A 199 -16.75 -3.49 -1.50
C ASN A 199 -16.68 -3.76 0.01
N LEU A 200 -16.65 -2.72 0.85
CA LEU A 200 -16.51 -2.87 2.30
C LEU A 200 -17.87 -2.71 2.99
N GLN A 201 -18.03 -3.38 4.13
CA GLN A 201 -19.07 -3.05 5.07
C GLN A 201 -18.53 -2.11 6.18
N PRO A 202 -19.43 -1.43 6.88
CA PRO A 202 -19.11 -0.68 8.09
C PRO A 202 -18.24 -1.45 9.09
N GLY A 203 -17.15 -0.83 9.52
CA GLY A 203 -16.20 -1.39 10.48
C GLY A 203 -15.24 -2.43 9.91
N ASP A 204 -15.35 -2.80 8.63
CA ASP A 204 -14.40 -3.72 8.01
C ASP A 204 -13.02 -3.05 7.84
N GLU A 205 -11.98 -3.82 8.11
CA GLU A 205 -10.59 -3.49 7.76
C GLU A 205 -10.10 -4.45 6.67
N VAL A 206 -9.72 -3.89 5.52
CA VAL A 206 -9.18 -4.63 4.38
C VAL A 206 -7.71 -4.28 4.20
N THR A 207 -6.82 -5.26 4.31
CA THR A 207 -5.40 -5.09 3.99
C THR A 207 -5.08 -5.81 2.70
N CYS A 208 -4.64 -5.09 1.66
CA CYS A 208 -4.19 -5.64 0.39
C CYS A 208 -2.69 -5.41 0.19
N THR A 209 -1.94 -6.48 -0.04
CA THR A 209 -0.53 -6.44 -0.42
C THR A 209 -0.37 -6.65 -1.92
N PHE A 210 0.25 -5.68 -2.59
CA PHE A 210 0.63 -5.73 -3.99
C PHE A 210 2.06 -6.25 -4.11
N ASN A 211 2.21 -7.47 -4.61
CA ASN A 211 3.51 -8.14 -4.75
C ASN A 211 4.02 -7.98 -6.18
N ASN A 212 5.21 -7.41 -6.32
CA ASN A 212 5.87 -7.30 -7.61
C ASN A 212 7.22 -7.97 -7.61
N ASP A 213 7.47 -8.72 -8.67
CA ASP A 213 8.77 -9.35 -8.92
C ASP A 213 9.50 -8.56 -9.99
N PHE A 214 10.78 -8.29 -9.76
CA PHE A 214 11.63 -7.64 -10.76
C PHE A 214 11.61 -8.49 -12.01
N LEU A 215 11.50 -7.84 -13.17
CA LEU A 215 11.63 -8.50 -14.46
C LEU A 215 13.09 -8.93 -14.59
N THR A 216 13.43 -10.07 -14.00
CA THR A 216 14.70 -10.72 -14.30
C THR A 216 14.61 -11.10 -15.76
N ALA A 217 15.39 -10.44 -16.60
CA ALA A 217 15.73 -11.03 -17.87
C ALA A 217 16.26 -12.44 -17.58
N ALA A 218 15.67 -13.45 -18.22
CA ALA A 218 16.23 -14.79 -18.17
C ALA A 218 17.73 -14.68 -18.43
N THR A 219 18.58 -15.38 -17.68
CA THR A 219 19.98 -15.40 -18.07
C THR A 219 20.18 -16.42 -19.18
N VAL A 220 20.98 -16.06 -20.18
CA VAL A 220 21.31 -16.92 -21.32
C VAL A 220 22.81 -17.17 -21.36
N THR A 221 23.18 -18.24 -22.04
CA THR A 221 24.57 -18.62 -22.31
C THR A 221 24.95 -18.20 -23.72
N VAL A 222 26.06 -17.47 -23.85
CA VAL A 222 26.68 -17.19 -25.16
C VAL A 222 27.91 -18.09 -25.33
N SER A 223 27.96 -18.85 -26.41
CA SER A 223 29.04 -19.82 -26.65
C SER A 223 29.52 -19.86 -28.09
N GLY A 224 30.76 -20.32 -28.27
CA GLY A 224 31.41 -20.45 -29.57
C GLY A 224 32.88 -20.85 -29.43
N ARG A 225 33.65 -20.55 -30.48
CA ARG A 225 35.08 -20.86 -30.56
C ARG A 225 35.91 -19.65 -30.98
N VAL A 226 37.12 -19.56 -30.46
CA VAL A 226 38.14 -18.63 -30.97
C VAL A 226 39.20 -19.46 -31.70
N LEU A 227 39.43 -19.13 -32.97
CA LEU A 227 40.26 -19.91 -33.89
C LEU A 227 41.40 -19.04 -34.46
N ASP A 228 42.49 -19.67 -34.93
CA ASP A 228 43.52 -19.02 -35.73
C ASP A 228 43.18 -19.07 -37.23
N MET A 229 44.01 -18.44 -38.07
CA MET A 229 43.83 -18.45 -39.54
C MET A 229 43.91 -19.84 -40.19
N LYS A 230 44.43 -20.85 -39.47
CA LYS A 230 44.52 -22.25 -39.92
C LYS A 230 43.38 -23.12 -39.35
N GLY A 231 42.41 -22.53 -38.65
CA GLY A 231 41.29 -23.23 -38.02
C GLY A 231 41.64 -23.95 -36.73
N ARG A 232 42.82 -23.71 -36.13
CA ARG A 232 43.21 -24.30 -34.85
C ARG A 232 42.60 -23.50 -33.69
N GLY A 233 42.16 -24.20 -32.65
CA GLY A 233 41.65 -23.58 -31.43
C GLY A 233 42.69 -22.71 -30.74
N LEU A 234 42.30 -21.49 -30.36
CA LEU A 234 43.14 -20.58 -29.60
C LEU A 234 42.80 -20.67 -28.11
N PRO A 235 43.68 -21.26 -27.28
CA PRO A 235 43.49 -21.29 -25.84
C PRO A 235 43.76 -19.94 -25.19
N ARG A 236 43.19 -19.72 -24.01
CA ARG A 236 43.42 -18.51 -23.19
C ARG A 236 43.03 -17.20 -23.90
N ALA A 237 42.19 -17.26 -24.94
CA ALA A 237 41.50 -16.09 -25.44
C ALA A 237 40.43 -15.69 -24.43
N PHE A 238 40.34 -14.41 -24.14
CA PHE A 238 39.36 -13.87 -23.20
C PHE A 238 38.21 -13.30 -24.03
N VAL A 239 36.99 -13.78 -23.78
CA VAL A 239 35.78 -13.37 -24.49
C VAL A 239 34.91 -12.58 -23.52
N THR A 240 34.43 -11.42 -23.97
CA THR A 240 33.51 -10.55 -23.23
C THR A 240 32.20 -10.39 -23.98
N VAL A 241 31.10 -10.35 -23.25
CA VAL A 241 29.77 -9.96 -23.72
C VAL A 241 29.38 -8.71 -22.94
N MET A 242 29.07 -7.63 -23.65
CA MET A 242 28.67 -6.35 -23.07
C MET A 242 27.26 -5.98 -23.53
N ASP A 243 26.40 -5.62 -22.60
CA ASP A 243 25.04 -5.13 -22.90
C ASP A 243 25.04 -3.61 -23.21
N ALA A 244 23.86 -3.07 -23.53
CA ALA A 244 23.68 -1.65 -23.81
C ALA A 244 23.83 -0.75 -22.57
N SER A 245 23.72 -1.33 -21.37
CA SER A 245 23.84 -0.64 -20.07
C SER A 245 25.29 -0.60 -19.58
N GLY A 246 26.20 -1.31 -20.24
CA GLY A 246 27.63 -1.37 -19.92
C GLY A 246 28.03 -2.51 -18.98
N ASN A 247 27.12 -3.42 -18.63
CA ASN A 247 27.50 -4.60 -17.84
C ASN A 247 28.28 -5.60 -18.71
N VAL A 248 29.31 -6.22 -18.13
CA VAL A 248 30.21 -7.12 -18.85
C VAL A 248 30.25 -8.50 -18.20
N ARG A 249 29.98 -9.54 -18.99
CA ARG A 249 30.23 -10.93 -18.63
C ARG A 249 31.38 -11.48 -19.45
N SER A 250 32.11 -12.47 -18.92
CA SER A 250 33.30 -12.97 -19.60
C SER A 250 33.58 -14.45 -19.38
N ALA A 251 34.36 -15.02 -20.30
CA ALA A 251 34.87 -16.39 -20.22
C ALA A 251 36.26 -16.48 -20.86
N VAL A 252 36.99 -17.54 -20.53
CA VAL A 252 38.29 -17.87 -21.13
C VAL A 252 38.17 -19.14 -21.95
N THR A 253 38.76 -19.17 -23.13
CA THR A 253 38.73 -20.35 -23.99
C THR A 253 39.58 -21.50 -23.44
N ASN A 254 39.08 -22.73 -23.65
CA ASN A 254 39.81 -23.96 -23.34
C ASN A 254 40.90 -24.28 -24.38
N HIS A 255 41.60 -25.41 -24.21
CA HIS A 255 42.68 -25.85 -25.11
C HIS A 255 42.28 -25.93 -26.59
N PHE A 256 41.02 -26.24 -26.88
CA PHE A 256 40.48 -26.40 -28.23
C PHE A 256 39.77 -25.12 -28.75
N GLY A 257 39.86 -24.02 -28.01
CA GLY A 257 39.31 -22.71 -28.37
C GLY A 257 37.85 -22.49 -28.00
N TYR A 258 37.17 -23.43 -27.33
CA TYR A 258 35.75 -23.26 -26.95
C TYR A 258 35.59 -22.34 -25.73
N TYR A 259 34.53 -21.53 -25.72
CA TYR A 259 34.13 -20.71 -24.58
C TYR A 259 32.61 -20.79 -24.33
N ARG A 260 32.21 -20.49 -23.09
CA ARG A 260 30.82 -20.29 -22.67
C ARG A 260 30.77 -19.14 -21.66
N VAL A 261 30.10 -18.06 -22.01
CA VAL A 261 29.80 -16.94 -21.10
C VAL A 261 28.43 -17.20 -20.51
N LEU A 262 28.38 -17.40 -19.19
CA LEU A 262 27.15 -17.67 -18.44
C LEU A 262 26.58 -16.36 -17.89
N GLU A 263 25.33 -16.40 -17.45
CA GLU A 263 24.67 -15.27 -16.76
C GLU A 263 24.63 -13.99 -17.60
N VAL A 264 24.49 -14.12 -18.93
CA VAL A 264 24.26 -12.98 -19.82
C VAL A 264 22.79 -12.60 -19.73
N GLU A 265 22.49 -11.32 -19.58
CA GLU A 265 21.12 -10.82 -19.51
C GLU A 265 20.38 -11.11 -20.83
N ALA A 266 19.19 -11.72 -20.79
CA ALA A 266 18.39 -11.90 -22.00
C ALA A 266 17.81 -10.57 -22.48
N GLY A 267 17.76 -10.44 -23.80
CA GLY A 267 17.12 -9.31 -24.48
C GLY A 267 18.10 -8.26 -24.96
N GLY A 268 17.72 -7.55 -26.01
CA GLY A 268 18.52 -6.47 -26.57
C GLY A 268 19.79 -6.91 -27.32
N GLY A 269 20.48 -5.91 -27.87
CA GLY A 269 21.72 -6.07 -28.62
C GLY A 269 22.94 -6.11 -27.69
N HIS A 270 23.78 -7.13 -27.87
CA HIS A 270 24.99 -7.35 -27.10
C HIS A 270 26.23 -7.29 -28.00
N VAL A 271 27.30 -6.69 -27.49
CA VAL A 271 28.60 -6.68 -28.18
C VAL A 271 29.49 -7.78 -27.60
N VAL A 272 29.78 -8.79 -28.42
CA VAL A 272 30.72 -9.86 -28.09
C VAL A 272 32.08 -9.53 -28.67
N SER A 273 33.13 -9.62 -27.85
CA SER A 273 34.50 -9.35 -28.26
C SER A 273 35.44 -10.44 -27.76
N ALA A 274 36.43 -10.80 -28.57
CA ALA A 274 37.51 -11.70 -28.17
C ALA A 274 38.83 -10.94 -28.14
N ARG A 275 39.65 -11.19 -27.10
CA ARG A 275 41.02 -10.68 -26.98
C ARG A 275 42.00 -11.81 -26.75
N HIS A 276 43.14 -11.75 -27.43
CA HIS A 276 44.27 -12.66 -27.25
C HIS A 276 45.58 -11.86 -27.33
N LYS A 277 46.66 -12.36 -26.72
CA LYS A 277 47.93 -11.61 -26.63
C LYS A 277 48.56 -11.28 -27.99
N ILE A 278 48.37 -12.16 -28.97
CA ILE A 278 49.05 -12.12 -30.28
C ILE A 278 48.07 -11.83 -31.44
N TYR A 279 46.77 -12.00 -31.22
CA TYR A 279 45.74 -11.88 -32.27
C TYR A 279 44.73 -10.79 -31.92
N ARG A 280 44.25 -10.09 -32.94
CA ARG A 280 43.14 -9.13 -32.87
C ARG A 280 41.92 -9.74 -33.56
N PHE A 281 40.74 -9.52 -33.00
CA PHE A 281 39.48 -10.03 -33.52
C PHE A 281 38.50 -8.88 -33.67
N PRO A 282 37.66 -8.86 -34.73
CA PRO A 282 36.54 -7.94 -34.81
C PRO A 282 35.50 -8.28 -33.73
N SER A 283 34.87 -7.26 -33.16
CA SER A 283 33.70 -7.45 -32.29
C SER A 283 32.46 -7.78 -33.12
N ARG A 284 31.49 -8.45 -32.49
CA ARG A 284 30.23 -8.87 -33.12
C ARG A 284 29.06 -8.38 -32.30
N LEU A 285 28.05 -7.82 -32.97
CA LEU A 285 26.75 -7.54 -32.37
C LEU A 285 25.86 -8.79 -32.49
N ILE A 286 25.26 -9.23 -31.40
CA ILE A 286 24.30 -10.34 -31.36
C ILE A 286 23.02 -9.90 -30.63
N ASN A 287 21.91 -10.59 -30.87
CA ASN A 287 20.71 -10.47 -30.04
C ASN A 287 20.59 -11.73 -29.18
N ALA A 288 20.55 -11.57 -27.86
CA ALA A 288 20.61 -12.68 -26.92
C ALA A 288 19.26 -12.87 -26.23
N ASN A 289 18.23 -13.29 -26.96
CA ASN A 289 16.88 -13.54 -26.39
C ASN A 289 16.75 -14.93 -25.75
N ASP A 290 17.65 -15.86 -26.13
CA ASP A 290 17.78 -17.24 -25.64
C ASP A 290 19.27 -17.63 -25.75
N ASP A 291 19.66 -18.85 -25.34
CA ASP A 291 21.01 -19.39 -25.48
C ASP A 291 21.54 -19.23 -26.92
N VAL A 292 22.66 -18.51 -27.06
CA VAL A 292 23.28 -18.25 -28.36
C VAL A 292 24.53 -19.11 -28.51
N THR A 293 24.55 -19.97 -29.53
CA THR A 293 25.67 -20.86 -29.83
C THR A 293 26.29 -20.52 -31.18
N GLY A 294 27.54 -20.96 -31.42
CA GLY A 294 28.22 -20.76 -32.71
C GLY A 294 28.75 -19.35 -32.96
N ILE A 295 28.97 -18.56 -31.90
CA ILE A 295 29.58 -17.23 -32.02
C ILE A 295 31.11 -17.38 -32.12
N ASP A 296 31.58 -17.71 -33.31
CA ASP A 296 33.00 -17.94 -33.57
C ASP A 296 33.75 -16.65 -33.92
N PHE A 297 35.05 -16.61 -33.56
CA PHE A 297 35.98 -15.51 -33.85
C PHE A 297 37.20 -15.99 -34.63
N TYR A 298 37.54 -15.22 -35.67
CA TYR A 298 38.73 -15.39 -36.49
C TYR A 298 39.55 -14.09 -36.48
N PRO A 299 40.89 -14.16 -36.52
CA PRO A 299 41.71 -12.97 -36.42
C PRO A 299 41.48 -12.06 -37.64
N SER A 300 41.43 -10.75 -37.42
CA SER A 300 41.56 -9.79 -38.53
C SER A 300 43.02 -9.77 -38.99
N ASN A 301 43.25 -9.77 -40.31
CA ASN A 301 44.58 -9.60 -40.90
C ASN A 301 45.31 -8.36 -40.35
#